data_AF-A0A3D4QB20-F1
#
_entry.id   AF-A0A3D4QB20-F1
#
_cell.length_a   1.000
_cell.length_b   1.000
_cell.length_c   1.000
_cell.angle_alpha   90.00
_cell.angle_beta   90.00
_cell.angle_gamma   90.00
#
_symmetry.space_group_name_H-M   'P 1'
#
loop_
_entity.id
_entity.type
_entity.pdbx_description
1 polymer ?
#
loop_
_entity_poly.entity_id
_entity_poly.type
_entity_poly.pdbx_seq_one_letter_code
_entity_poly.pdbx_strand_id
1 'polypeptide(L)'
;GAAAMQGCSCEMRIEGRGESQQSDEALWQRIAALVKRALPQYTVSSTPNAKNWGSEDISLMMNRVQSHGGQATYMRTMTDMASEQHTVRFDFDERVLALGITLFTSIVYDLCG
;
A
#
# COMPACT_ATOMS: atom_id res chain seq x y z
N GLY A 1 -1.66 24.73 -27.50
CA GLY A 1 -2.65 23.97 -26.69
C GLY A 1 -4.05 24.34 -27.12
N ALA A 2 -5.06 23.50 -26.83
CA ALA A 2 -6.44 23.70 -27.28
C ALA A 2 -7.00 25.09 -26.95
N ALA A 3 -6.70 25.63 -25.75
CA ALA A 3 -7.08 26.99 -25.36
C ALA A 3 -6.58 28.05 -26.36
N ALA A 4 -5.30 28.01 -26.73
CA ALA A 4 -4.73 28.92 -27.73
C ALA A 4 -5.33 28.71 -29.14
N MET A 5 -5.64 27.46 -29.53
CA MET A 5 -6.28 27.17 -30.82
C MET A 5 -7.70 27.72 -30.91
N GLN A 6 -8.39 27.86 -29.78
CA GLN A 6 -9.77 28.35 -29.69
C GLN A 6 -9.85 29.82 -29.24
N GLY A 7 -8.71 30.53 -29.13
CA GLY A 7 -8.68 31.91 -28.66
C GLY A 7 -9.11 32.10 -27.20
N CYS A 8 -9.08 31.04 -26.39
CA CYS A 8 -9.42 31.08 -24.97
C CYS A 8 -8.17 31.28 -24.08
N SER A 9 -8.36 31.88 -22.90
CA SER A 9 -7.36 31.91 -21.82
C SER A 9 -7.41 30.63 -20.97
N CYS A 10 -6.27 30.22 -20.44
CA CYS A 10 -6.17 29.11 -19.49
C CYS A 10 -5.10 29.42 -18.44
N GLU A 11 -5.38 29.09 -17.18
CA GLU A 11 -4.43 29.16 -16.06
C GLU A 11 -4.30 27.76 -15.46
N MET A 12 -3.07 27.34 -15.16
CA MET A 12 -2.79 26.07 -14.48
C MET A 12 -2.23 26.35 -13.11
N ARG A 13 -2.85 25.76 -12.08
CA ARG A 13 -2.39 25.81 -10.69
C ARG A 13 -2.21 24.39 -10.15
N ILE A 14 -1.08 24.15 -9.49
CA ILE A 14 -0.82 22.88 -8.81
C ILE A 14 -1.46 22.95 -7.42
N GLU A 15 -2.46 22.11 -7.17
CA GLU A 15 -3.13 22.02 -5.85
C GLU A 15 -2.47 21.00 -4.91
N GLY A 16 -1.73 20.03 -5.46
CA GLY A 16 -1.10 18.97 -4.68
C GLY A 16 -0.37 17.96 -5.55
N ARG A 17 0.49 17.16 -4.91
CA ARG A 17 1.24 16.06 -5.53
C ARG A 17 1.46 14.96 -4.50
N GLY A 18 1.25 13.71 -4.89
CA GLY A 18 1.61 12.54 -4.10
C GLY A 18 3.09 12.20 -4.24
N GLU A 19 3.69 11.69 -3.17
CA GLU A 19 5.05 11.14 -3.22
C GLU A 19 5.02 9.68 -3.70
N SER A 20 6.11 9.25 -4.34
CA SER A 20 6.31 7.83 -4.59
C SER A 20 6.72 7.13 -3.29
N GLN A 21 6.40 5.85 -3.18
CA GLN A 21 6.83 4.99 -2.08
C GLN A 21 7.44 3.70 -2.64
N GLN A 22 8.38 3.14 -1.90
CA GLN A 22 9.00 1.86 -2.19
C GLN A 22 9.17 1.11 -0.86
N SER A 23 8.73 -0.14 -0.80
CA SER A 23 8.90 -0.96 0.41
C SER A 23 10.32 -1.53 0.48
N ASP A 24 10.92 -1.46 1.66
CA ASP A 24 12.26 -1.96 1.94
C ASP A 24 12.33 -3.49 1.83
N GLU A 25 13.30 -3.98 1.07
CA GLU A 25 13.45 -5.40 0.78
C GLU A 25 13.64 -6.26 2.02
N ALA A 26 14.56 -5.86 2.90
CA ALA A 26 14.82 -6.59 4.12
C ALA A 26 13.59 -6.67 5.04
N LEU A 27 12.75 -5.63 5.08
CA LEU A 27 11.55 -5.65 5.92
C LEU A 27 10.46 -6.56 5.35
N TRP A 28 10.12 -6.44 4.05
CA TRP A 28 9.08 -7.31 3.48
C TRP A 28 9.52 -8.78 3.39
N GLN A 29 10.82 -9.07 3.20
CA GLN A 29 11.33 -10.44 3.26
C GLN A 29 11.23 -11.03 4.67
N ARG A 30 11.54 -10.25 5.72
CA ARG A 30 11.37 -10.68 7.12
C ARG A 30 9.91 -11.03 7.41
N ILE A 31 8.98 -10.19 6.96
CA ILE A 31 7.54 -10.44 7.10
C ILE A 31 7.12 -11.70 6.33
N ALA A 32 7.62 -11.90 5.11
CA ALA A 32 7.33 -13.10 4.34
C ALA A 32 7.81 -14.39 5.04
N ALA A 33 9.00 -14.36 5.65
CA ALA A 33 9.52 -15.46 6.45
C ALA A 33 8.69 -15.71 7.72
N LEU A 34 8.22 -14.65 8.39
CA LEU A 34 7.30 -14.74 9.52
C LEU A 34 5.97 -15.41 9.12
N VAL A 35 5.35 -14.96 8.03
CA VAL A 35 4.10 -15.56 7.55
C VAL A 35 4.29 -17.04 7.26
N LYS A 36 5.36 -17.41 6.55
CA LYS A 36 5.65 -18.80 6.21
C LYS A 36 5.81 -19.71 7.44
N ARG A 37 6.43 -19.22 8.52
CA ARG A 37 6.72 -20.03 9.71
C ARG A 37 5.60 -20.07 10.74
N ALA A 38 4.88 -18.96 10.91
CA ALA A 38 3.93 -18.78 12.02
C ALA A 38 2.47 -18.71 11.57
N LEU A 39 2.22 -18.40 10.30
CA LEU A 39 0.88 -18.24 9.74
C LEU A 39 0.76 -19.03 8.41
N PRO A 40 1.00 -20.36 8.41
CA PRO A 40 1.06 -21.16 7.18
C PRO A 40 -0.27 -21.20 6.41
N GLN A 41 -1.38 -20.80 7.03
CA GLN A 41 -2.67 -20.62 6.37
C GLN A 41 -2.76 -19.36 5.48
N TYR A 42 -1.79 -18.45 5.56
CA TYR A 42 -1.74 -17.24 4.75
C TYR A 42 -0.62 -17.32 3.69
N THR A 43 -0.83 -16.60 2.59
CA THR A 43 0.11 -16.54 1.46
C THR A 43 0.57 -15.11 1.25
N VAL A 44 1.86 -14.93 0.96
CA VAL A 44 2.43 -13.64 0.56
C VAL A 44 2.58 -13.63 -0.97
N SER A 45 2.28 -12.48 -1.58
CA SER A 45 2.48 -12.29 -3.02
C SER A 45 3.90 -12.65 -3.44
N SER A 46 4.03 -13.37 -4.55
CA SER A 46 5.32 -13.67 -5.19
C SER A 46 5.88 -12.49 -5.99
N THR A 47 5.14 -11.37 -6.08
CA THR A 47 5.54 -10.16 -6.80
C THR A 47 6.07 -9.11 -5.81
N PRO A 48 7.40 -8.90 -5.71
CA PRO A 48 7.97 -7.87 -4.87
C PRO A 48 7.52 -6.48 -5.33
N ASN A 49 7.21 -5.60 -4.37
CA ASN A 49 6.80 -4.21 -4.65
C ASN A 49 5.75 -4.12 -5.79
N ALA A 50 4.71 -4.95 -5.69
CA ALA A 50 3.63 -4.99 -6.67
C ALA A 50 3.08 -3.57 -6.92
N LYS A 51 2.96 -3.20 -8.20
CA LYS A 51 2.53 -1.85 -8.59
C LYS A 51 1.17 -1.53 -7.98
N ASN A 52 1.07 -0.32 -7.41
CA ASN A 52 -0.20 0.30 -7.06
C ASN A 52 -0.52 1.38 -8.09
N TRP A 53 -1.76 1.40 -8.60
CA TRP A 53 -2.19 2.35 -9.63
C TRP A 53 -2.81 3.62 -9.05
N GLY A 54 -3.07 3.65 -7.74
CA GLY A 54 -3.48 4.83 -6.98
C GLY A 54 -2.33 5.46 -6.18
N SER A 55 -2.42 6.76 -5.93
CA SER A 55 -1.59 7.45 -4.94
C SER A 55 -2.11 7.20 -3.54
N GLU A 56 -1.21 7.07 -2.56
CA GLU A 56 -1.57 6.90 -1.15
C GLU A 56 -0.71 7.83 -0.28
N ASP A 57 -1.32 8.44 0.74
CA ASP A 57 -0.63 9.36 1.67
C ASP A 57 0.36 8.65 2.59
N ILE A 58 0.27 7.31 2.71
CA ILE A 58 1.26 6.46 3.40
C ILE A 58 2.68 6.67 2.89
N SER A 59 2.83 7.11 1.63
CA SER A 59 4.12 7.50 1.05
C SER A 59 4.87 8.52 1.90
N LEU A 60 4.16 9.51 2.46
CA LEU A 60 4.75 10.54 3.33
C LEU A 60 5.35 9.91 4.60
N MET A 61 4.63 8.96 5.21
CA MET A 61 5.08 8.27 6.41
C MET A 61 6.26 7.34 6.12
N MET A 62 6.20 6.57 5.04
CA MET A 62 7.27 5.66 4.63
C MET A 62 8.57 6.42 4.34
N ASN A 63 8.49 7.48 3.52
CA ASN A 63 9.64 8.30 3.16
C ASN A 63 10.24 9.00 4.38
N ARG A 64 9.40 9.43 5.34
CA ARG A 64 9.89 10.00 6.60
C ARG A 64 10.68 8.98 7.42
N VAL A 65 10.19 7.74 7.56
CA VAL A 65 10.89 6.68 8.30
C VAL A 65 12.22 6.35 7.62
N GLN A 66 12.21 6.14 6.31
CA GLN A 66 13.39 5.77 5.52
C GLN A 66 14.46 6.86 5.52
N SER A 67 14.07 8.14 5.40
CA SER A 67 15.01 9.28 5.48
C SER A 67 15.72 9.42 6.84
N HIS A 68 15.21 8.76 7.88
CA HIS A 68 15.82 8.72 9.22
C HIS A 68 16.53 7.39 9.52
N GLY A 69 16.81 6.60 8.48
CA GLY A 69 17.51 5.32 8.59
C GLY A 69 16.64 4.15 9.05
N GLY A 70 15.33 4.35 9.20
CA GLY A 70 14.38 3.27 9.47
C GLY A 70 13.99 2.51 8.20
N GLN A 71 13.21 1.44 8.38
CA GLN A 71 12.64 0.66 7.27
C GLN A 71 11.12 0.80 7.26
N ALA A 72 10.53 0.84 6.08
CA ALA A 72 9.09 0.93 5.88
C ALA A 72 8.62 -0.03 4.79
N THR A 73 7.40 -0.53 4.94
CA THR A 73 6.75 -1.39 3.95
C THR A 73 5.26 -1.08 3.89
N TYR A 74 4.68 -1.20 2.70
CA TYR A 74 3.25 -1.08 2.47
C TYR A 74 2.70 -2.42 2.02
N MET A 75 1.67 -2.91 2.71
CA MET A 75 1.05 -4.20 2.44
C MET A 75 -0.45 -4.05 2.26
N ARG A 76 -1.01 -4.90 1.40
CA ARG A 76 -2.46 -5.03 1.20
C ARG A 76 -2.88 -6.44 1.56
N THR A 77 -3.94 -6.55 2.34
CA THR A 77 -4.65 -7.81 2.53
C THR A 77 -5.62 -7.99 1.37
N MET A 78 -5.38 -9.02 0.55
CA MET A 78 -6.25 -9.32 -0.59
C MET A 78 -7.46 -10.12 -0.11
N THR A 79 -8.61 -9.85 -0.71
CA THR A 79 -9.87 -10.53 -0.43
C THR A 79 -10.76 -10.49 -1.68
N ASP A 80 -11.77 -11.34 -1.72
CA ASP A 80 -12.78 -11.29 -2.77
C ASP A 80 -13.55 -9.96 -2.65
N MET A 81 -13.73 -9.29 -3.79
CA MET A 81 -14.46 -8.03 -3.89
C MET A 81 -15.60 -8.17 -4.89
N ALA A 82 -16.77 -7.62 -4.56
CA ALA A 82 -17.94 -7.63 -5.45
C ALA A 82 -17.77 -6.65 -6.64
N SER A 83 -16.90 -5.66 -6.51
CA SER A 83 -16.55 -4.69 -7.55
C SER A 83 -15.18 -4.05 -7.28
N GLU A 84 -14.69 -3.28 -8.24
CA GLU A 84 -13.47 -2.48 -8.07
C GLU A 84 -13.62 -1.45 -6.95
N GLN A 85 -12.49 -1.04 -6.38
CA GLN A 85 -12.42 0.07 -5.42
C GLN A 85 -12.96 1.36 -6.06
N HIS A 86 -13.49 2.28 -5.24
CA HIS A 86 -14.09 3.56 -5.68
C HIS A 86 -15.38 3.44 -6.50
N THR A 87 -16.08 2.31 -6.43
CA THR A 87 -17.40 2.15 -7.07
C THR A 87 -18.53 2.07 -6.04
N VAL A 88 -19.75 2.41 -6.44
CA VAL A 88 -20.95 2.30 -5.58
C VAL A 88 -21.35 0.86 -5.25
N ARG A 89 -20.73 -0.13 -5.91
CA ARG A 89 -20.95 -1.57 -5.68
C ARG A 89 -19.75 -2.22 -4.98
N PHE A 90 -18.78 -1.43 -4.53
CA PHE A 90 -17.66 -1.94 -3.78
C PHE A 90 -18.18 -2.60 -2.49
N ASP A 91 -17.81 -3.85 -2.33
CA ASP A 91 -18.07 -4.67 -1.14
C ASP A 91 -16.97 -5.72 -1.08
N PHE A 92 -16.64 -6.20 0.12
CA PHE A 92 -15.53 -7.12 0.33
C PHE A 92 -15.83 -8.12 1.45
N ASP A 93 -15.22 -9.30 1.37
CA ASP A 93 -15.38 -10.31 2.42
C ASP A 93 -14.65 -9.88 3.70
N GLU A 94 -15.44 -9.52 4.72
CA GLU A 94 -14.98 -9.02 6.03
C GLU A 94 -14.13 -10.01 6.82
N ARG A 95 -14.09 -11.30 6.46
CA ARG A 95 -13.14 -12.25 7.06
C ARG A 95 -11.68 -11.78 6.91
N VAL A 96 -11.40 -10.94 5.91
CA VAL A 96 -10.10 -10.30 5.72
C VAL A 96 -9.69 -9.40 6.88
N LEU A 97 -10.63 -8.84 7.65
CA LEU A 97 -10.33 -7.95 8.77
C LEU A 97 -9.61 -8.71 9.89
N ALA A 98 -10.09 -9.92 10.21
CA ALA A 98 -9.44 -10.80 11.19
C ALA A 98 -8.05 -11.24 10.70
N LEU A 99 -7.90 -11.53 9.40
CA LEU A 99 -6.60 -11.82 8.79
C LEU A 99 -5.65 -10.64 8.94
N GLY A 100 -6.09 -9.42 8.59
CA GLY A 100 -5.28 -8.21 8.66
C GLY A 100 -4.79 -7.90 10.07
N ILE A 101 -5.67 -8.02 11.07
CA ILE A 101 -5.30 -7.81 12.48
C ILE A 101 -4.32 -8.89 12.96
N THR A 102 -4.55 -10.16 12.60
CA THR A 102 -3.65 -11.27 12.95
C THR A 102 -2.26 -11.08 12.35
N LEU A 103 -2.18 -10.68 11.08
CA LEU A 103 -0.92 -10.39 10.42
C LEU A 103 -0.21 -9.18 11.06
N PHE A 104 -0.92 -8.07 11.26
CA PHE A 104 -0.36 -6.85 11.85
C PHE A 104 0.21 -7.09 13.25
N THR A 105 -0.57 -7.74 14.13
CA THR A 105 -0.14 -8.06 15.50
C THR A 105 1.03 -9.03 15.52
N SER A 106 1.05 -10.01 14.62
CA SER A 106 2.18 -10.94 14.48
C SER A 106 3.46 -10.23 14.03
N ILE A 107 3.37 -9.25 13.12
CA ILE A 107 4.52 -8.44 12.69
C ILE A 107 5.02 -7.58 13.84
N VAL A 108 4.12 -6.91 14.58
CA VAL A 108 4.50 -6.10 15.75
C VAL A 108 5.21 -6.98 16.79
N TYR A 109 4.67 -8.16 17.08
CA TYR A 109 5.29 -9.10 18.02
C TYR A 109 6.66 -9.58 17.52
N ASP A 110 6.81 -9.90 16.24
CA ASP A 110 8.12 -10.28 15.66
C ASP A 110 9.17 -9.16 15.73
N LEU A 111 8.76 -7.90 15.59
CA LEU A 111 9.66 -6.76 15.60
C LEU A 111 10.07 -6.33 17.01
N CYS A 112 9.18 -6.47 18.00
CA CYS A 112 9.36 -5.92 19.34
C CYS A 112 9.54 -6.96 20.45
N GLY A 113 9.22 -8.24 20.19
CA GLY A 113 9.30 -9.34 21.14
C GLY A 113 10.61 -10.10 21.13
#